data_AF-A0A7X7I4V2-F1
#
_entry.id   AF-A0A7X7I4V2-F1
#
_cell.length_a   1.000
_cell.length_b   1.000
_cell.length_c   1.000
_cell.angle_alpha   90.00
_cell.angle_beta   90.00
_cell.angle_gamma   90.00
#
_symmetry.space_group_name_H-M   'P 1'
#
loop_
_entity.id
_entity.type
_entity.pdbx_description
1 polymer ?
#
loop_
_entity_poly.entity_id
_entity_poly.type
_entity_poly.pdbx_seq_one_letter_code
_entity_poly.pdbx_strand_id
1 'polypeptide(L)'
;MAGRIFLTGDVHGDVTSARLGKRLFPEGEGLSKEDILVVLGDFGLFWHNPPTPEERRCLRSLSDRPWTTLFIDGNHENFDLLDALPTEERWGAPVGVAAL
;
A
#
# COMPACT_ATOMS: atom_id res chain seq x y z
N MET A 1 -10.77 18.43 9.14
CA MET A 1 -11.61 17.26 9.51
C MET A 1 -10.67 16.18 10.02
N ALA A 2 -11.11 15.29 10.90
CA ALA A 2 -10.31 14.11 11.26
C ALA A 2 -10.13 13.22 10.02
N GLY A 3 -8.91 12.73 9.79
CA GLY A 3 -8.63 11.82 8.67
C GLY A 3 -9.42 10.52 8.80
N ARG A 4 -9.89 9.98 7.68
CA ARG A 4 -10.59 8.69 7.63
C ARG A 4 -9.56 7.56 7.50
N ILE A 5 -9.88 6.41 8.09
CA ILE A 5 -9.08 5.18 7.98
C ILE A 5 -9.97 4.10 7.37
N PHE A 6 -9.51 3.54 6.26
CA PHE A 6 -10.12 2.41 5.58
C PHE A 6 -9.22 1.19 5.72
N LEU A 7 -9.83 0.01 5.82
CA LEU A 7 -9.13 -1.24 6.00
C LEU A 7 -9.49 -2.20 4.86
N THR A 8 -8.49 -2.88 4.33
CA THR A 8 -8.62 -4.02 3.43
C THR A 8 -7.53 -5.03 3.76
N GLY A 9 -7.50 -6.18 3.09
CA GLY A 9 -6.42 -7.16 3.23
C GLY A 9 -6.36 -8.04 2.00
N ASP A 10 -5.40 -8.97 1.99
CA ASP A 10 -5.35 -10.07 1.02
C ASP A 10 -5.45 -9.55 -0.41
N VAL A 11 -4.45 -8.76 -0.81
CA VAL A 11 -4.41 -8.16 -2.15
C VAL A 11 -3.59 -9.00 -3.11
N HIS A 12 -2.59 -9.76 -2.65
CA HIS A 12 -1.73 -10.61 -3.50
C HIS A 12 -1.25 -9.88 -4.76
N GLY A 13 -0.85 -8.61 -4.61
CA GLY A 13 -0.47 -7.74 -5.72
C GLY A 13 -1.61 -7.18 -6.57
N ASP A 14 -2.87 -7.62 -6.42
CA ASP A 14 -4.05 -7.05 -7.07
C ASP A 14 -4.50 -5.75 -6.38
N VAL A 15 -3.77 -4.69 -6.71
CA VAL A 15 -4.12 -3.30 -6.39
C VAL A 15 -4.69 -2.56 -7.59
N THR A 16 -5.24 -3.32 -8.54
CA THR A 16 -5.74 -2.80 -9.80
C THR A 16 -6.87 -1.79 -9.59
N SER A 17 -7.14 -0.99 -10.63
CA SER A 17 -8.35 -0.15 -10.70
C SER A 17 -9.64 -0.95 -10.56
N ALA A 18 -9.64 -2.28 -10.71
CA ALA A 18 -10.82 -3.08 -10.42
C ALA A 18 -11.11 -3.10 -8.92
N ARG A 19 -10.10 -3.32 -8.08
CA ARG A 19 -10.23 -3.49 -6.63
C ARG A 19 -10.27 -2.17 -5.87
N LEU A 20 -9.39 -1.24 -6.21
CA LEU A 20 -9.28 0.08 -5.57
C LEU A 20 -9.83 1.22 -6.44
N GLY A 21 -10.58 0.90 -7.50
CA GLY A 21 -11.24 1.92 -8.32
C GLY A 21 -12.66 2.20 -7.88
N LYS A 22 -13.21 3.30 -8.41
CA LYS A 22 -14.53 3.86 -8.10
C LYS A 22 -15.69 2.87 -8.04
N ARG A 23 -15.63 1.77 -8.82
CA ARG A 23 -16.70 0.76 -8.83
C ARG A 23 -16.79 -0.02 -7.52
N LEU A 24 -15.64 -0.41 -6.96
CA LEU A 24 -15.58 -1.22 -5.73
C LEU A 24 -15.17 -0.39 -4.51
N PHE A 25 -14.59 0.78 -4.71
CA PHE A 25 -14.24 1.73 -3.66
C PHE A 25 -14.58 3.18 -4.07
N PRO A 26 -15.88 3.52 -4.17
CA PRO A 26 -16.33 4.86 -4.57
C PRO A 26 -15.91 5.96 -3.60
N GLU A 27 -15.77 5.65 -2.30
CA GLU A 27 -15.29 6.57 -1.27
C GLU A 27 -13.87 7.08 -1.57
N GLY A 28 -13.07 6.26 -2.26
CA GLY A 28 -11.72 6.57 -2.73
C GLY A 28 -11.62 7.88 -3.52
N GLU A 29 -12.66 8.23 -4.28
CA GLU A 29 -12.70 9.44 -5.11
C GLU A 29 -12.70 10.74 -4.29
N GLY A 30 -13.17 10.67 -3.04
CA GLY A 30 -13.26 11.81 -2.14
C GLY A 30 -12.17 11.85 -1.09
N LEU A 31 -11.14 10.99 -1.18
CA LEU A 31 -10.05 10.95 -0.21
C LEU A 31 -8.95 11.95 -0.54
N SER A 32 -8.15 12.29 0.47
CA SER A 32 -6.92 13.08 0.34
C SER A 32 -5.76 12.41 1.08
N LYS A 33 -4.55 12.97 1.01
CA LYS A 33 -3.34 12.35 1.59
C LYS A 33 -3.38 12.28 3.11
N GLU A 34 -4.30 13.01 3.74
CA GLU A 34 -4.62 12.91 5.17
C GLU A 34 -5.53 11.69 5.51
N ASP A 35 -6.18 11.08 4.51
CA ASP A 35 -6.92 9.83 4.67
C ASP A 35 -6.00 8.63 4.40
N ILE A 36 -6.24 7.54 5.13
CA ILE A 36 -5.41 6.33 5.11
C ILE A 36 -6.21 5.13 4.63
N LEU A 37 -5.64 4.37 3.70
CA LEU A 37 -6.03 2.99 3.42
C LEU A 37 -4.96 2.05 3.95
N VAL A 38 -5.32 1.14 4.85
CA VAL A 38 -4.41 0.12 5.38
C VAL A 38 -4.73 -1.24 4.76
N VAL A 39 -3.72 -1.87 4.16
CA VAL A 39 -3.75 -3.29 3.76
C VAL A 39 -3.23 -4.14 4.93
N LEU A 40 -4.08 -4.99 5.49
CA LEU A 40 -3.83 -5.72 6.74
C LEU A 40 -3.01 -7.01 6.58
N GLY A 41 -2.35 -7.20 5.45
CA GLY A 41 -1.57 -8.41 5.14
C GLY A 41 -1.72 -8.84 3.69
N ASP A 42 -0.81 -9.71 3.26
CA ASP A 42 -0.75 -10.30 1.91
C ASP A 42 -0.85 -9.19 0.84
N PHE A 43 0.04 -8.20 0.97
CA PHE A 43 0.25 -7.08 0.06
C PHE A 43 0.82 -7.53 -1.28
N GLY A 44 1.83 -8.42 -1.28
CA GLY A 44 2.28 -9.14 -2.48
C GLY A 44 2.92 -8.28 -3.58
N LEU A 45 3.43 -7.08 -3.28
CA LEU A 45 4.15 -6.22 -4.24
C LEU A 45 5.67 -6.13 -4.00
N PHE A 46 6.19 -6.83 -2.98
CA PHE A 46 7.62 -6.98 -2.70
C PHE A 46 8.03 -8.45 -2.82
N TRP A 47 7.83 -9.06 -3.99
CA TRP A 47 8.15 -10.47 -4.17
C TRP A 47 9.52 -10.66 -4.84
N HIS A 48 9.82 -9.86 -5.87
CA HIS A 48 11.03 -9.98 -6.66
C HIS A 48 12.12 -8.96 -6.29
N ASN A 49 13.39 -9.41 -6.33
CA ASN A 49 14.57 -8.56 -6.22
C ASN A 49 15.51 -8.78 -7.43
N PRO A 50 15.62 -7.82 -8.37
CA PRO A 50 14.93 -6.53 -8.39
C PRO A 50 13.43 -6.68 -8.69
N PRO A 51 12.58 -5.68 -8.34
CA PRO A 51 11.15 -5.74 -8.63
C PRO A 51 10.86 -5.93 -10.11
N THR A 52 9.76 -6.58 -10.43
CA THR A 52 9.25 -6.70 -11.79
C THR A 52 8.74 -5.34 -12.31
N PRO A 53 8.62 -5.16 -13.64
CA PRO A 53 7.96 -3.97 -14.19
C PRO A 53 6.51 -3.80 -13.71
N GLU A 54 5.83 -4.89 -13.38
CA GLU A 54 4.46 -4.88 -12.88
C GLU A 54 4.39 -4.40 -11.43
N GLU A 55 5.16 -4.98 -10.52
CA GLU A 55 5.27 -4.51 -9.12
C GLU A 55 5.59 -3.01 -9.08
N ARG A 56 6.54 -2.55 -9.90
CA ARG A 56 6.85 -1.12 -10.01
C ARG A 56 5.68 -0.26 -10.47
N ARG A 57 4.86 -0.74 -11.42
CA ARG A 57 3.68 0.00 -11.89
C ARG A 57 2.59 0.04 -10.81
N CYS A 58 2.37 -1.07 -10.13
CA CYS A 58 1.42 -1.17 -9.03
C CYS A 58 1.80 -0.27 -7.86
N LEU A 59 3.07 -0.31 -7.42
CA LEU A 59 3.59 0.57 -6.36
C LEU A 59 3.44 2.05 -6.72
N ARG A 60 3.80 2.47 -7.95
CA ARG A 60 3.55 3.84 -8.42
C ARG A 60 2.06 4.19 -8.42
N SER A 61 1.21 3.30 -8.92
CA SER A 61 -0.23 3.53 -8.95
C SER A 61 -0.83 3.68 -7.55
N LEU A 62 -0.27 3.04 -6.52
CA LEU A 62 -0.65 3.24 -5.12
C LEU A 62 -0.15 4.57 -4.57
N SER A 63 1.11 4.94 -4.87
CA SER A 63 1.67 6.24 -4.49
C SER A 63 0.90 7.41 -5.09
N ASP A 64 0.40 7.26 -6.31
CA ASP A 64 -0.37 8.26 -7.05
C ASP A 64 -1.84 8.36 -6.58
N ARG A 65 -2.33 7.45 -5.74
CA ARG A 65 -3.70 7.54 -5.20
C ARG A 65 -3.87 8.83 -4.40
N PRO A 66 -5.06 9.43 -4.36
CA PRO A 66 -5.26 10.67 -3.61
C PRO A 66 -5.12 10.46 -2.10
N TRP A 67 -5.19 9.22 -1.60
CA TRP A 67 -4.95 8.84 -0.20
C TRP A 67 -3.53 8.33 0.08
N THR A 68 -3.20 8.19 1.37
CA THR A 68 -1.99 7.51 1.83
C THR A 68 -2.26 6.01 1.98
N THR A 69 -1.46 5.16 1.34
CA THR A 69 -1.57 3.71 1.50
C THR A 69 -0.53 3.23 2.51
N LEU A 70 -0.98 2.49 3.52
CA LEU A 70 -0.15 1.73 4.45
C LEU A 70 -0.40 0.24 4.26
N PHE A 71 0.56 -0.58 4.63
CA PHE A 71 0.34 -2.01 4.76
C PHE A 71 1.13 -2.59 5.93
N ILE A 72 0.67 -3.73 6.41
CA ILE A 72 1.45 -4.64 7.26
C ILE A 72 1.65 -5.94 6.49
N ASP A 73 2.70 -6.68 6.85
CA ASP A 73 3.00 -7.97 6.26
C ASP A 73 1.91 -9.00 6.57
N GLY A 74 1.72 -9.95 5.64
CA GLY A 74 0.94 -11.16 5.86
C GLY A 74 1.84 -12.39 5.91
N ASN A 75 1.27 -13.57 5.69
CA ASN A 75 2.04 -14.81 5.63
C ASN A 75 2.63 -15.09 4.23
N HIS A 76 2.12 -14.42 3.19
CA HIS A 76 2.63 -14.55 1.82
C HIS A 76 3.45 -13.33 1.39
N GLU A 77 4.57 -13.10 2.08
CA GLU A 77 5.50 -12.01 1.78
C GLU A 77 6.95 -12.49 1.65
N ASN A 78 7.78 -11.68 1.00
CA ASN A 78 9.22 -11.84 1.04
C ASN A 78 9.79 -11.03 2.22
N PHE A 79 9.88 -11.68 3.39
CA PHE A 79 10.31 -11.02 4.63
C PHE A 79 11.71 -10.40 4.53
N ASP A 80 12.66 -11.05 3.86
CA ASP A 80 14.02 -10.51 3.67
C ASP A 80 14.00 -9.15 2.93
N LEU A 81 13.08 -8.97 1.99
CA LEU A 81 12.91 -7.71 1.27
C LEU A 81 12.22 -6.64 2.13
N LEU A 82 11.17 -7.03 2.86
CA LEU A 82 10.44 -6.10 3.72
C LEU A 82 11.31 -5.59 4.87
N ASP A 83 12.07 -6.46 5.52
CA ASP A 83 12.99 -6.13 6.62
C ASP A 83 14.16 -5.24 6.15
N ALA A 84 14.48 -5.28 4.86
CA ALA A 84 15.53 -4.45 4.26
C ALA A 84 15.03 -3.08 3.77
N LEU A 85 13.73 -2.78 3.87
CA LEU A 85 13.21 -1.48 3.46
C LEU A 85 13.82 -0.35 4.32
N PRO A 86 14.16 0.80 3.72
CA PRO A 86 14.56 1.97 4.51
C PRO A 86 13.40 2.43 5.37
N THR A 87 13.70 2.96 6.55
CA THR A 87 12.70 3.42 7.50
C THR A 87 12.72 4.94 7.66
N GLU A 88 11.55 5.53 7.94
CA GLU A 88 11.43 6.92 8.37
C GLU A 88 10.51 7.04 9.60
N GLU A 89 10.62 8.15 10.34
CA GLU A 89 9.75 8.44 11.48
C GLU A 89 8.43 9.05 11.00
N ARG A 90 7.30 8.40 11.28
CA ARG A 90 5.96 8.94 11.06
C ARG A 90 5.02 8.56 12.19
N TRP A 91 4.07 9.44 12.50
CA TRP A 91 3.04 9.18 13.52
C TRP A 91 3.61 8.75 14.89
N GLY A 92 4.85 9.14 15.20
CA GLY A 92 5.53 8.81 16.46
C GLY A 92 6.18 7.42 16.51
N ALA A 93 6.34 6.74 15.37
CA ALA A 93 7.01 5.44 15.27
C ALA A 93 7.78 5.29 13.95
N PRO A 94 8.76 4.38 13.88
CA PRO A 94 9.42 4.03 12.63
C PRO A 94 8.46 3.27 11.69
N VAL A 95 8.47 3.64 10.41
CA VAL A 95 7.70 2.98 9.34
C VAL A 95 8.60 2.70 8.14
N GLY A 96 8.37 1.58 7.44
CA GLY A 96 9.08 1.25 6.20
C GLY A 96 8.64 2.11 5.02
N VAL A 97 9.58 2.49 4.15
CA VAL A 97 9.35 3.27 2.93
C VAL A 97 9.33 2.35 1.72
N ALA A 98 8.12 2.06 1.26
CA ALA A 98 7.83 1.06 0.23
C ALA A 98 8.01 1.58 -1.22
N ALA A 99 7.72 2.86 -1.47
CA ALA A 99 7.84 3.46 -2.79
C ALA A 99 8.25 4.92 -2.65
N LEU A 100 9.20 5.35 -3.50
CA LEU A 100 9.56 6.76 -3.72
C LEU A 100 8.75 7.32 -4.89
#